data_AF-A0AAW0KU38-F1
#
_entry.id   AF-A0AAW0KU38-F1
#
_cell.length_a   1.000
_cell.length_b   1.000
_cell.length_c   1.000
_cell.angle_alpha   90.00
_cell.angle_beta   90.00
_cell.angle_gamma   90.00
#
_symmetry.space_group_name_H-M   'P 1'
#
loop_
_entity.id
_entity.type
_entity.pdbx_description
1 polymer ?
#
loop_
_entity_poly.entity_id
_entity_poly.type
_entity_poly.pdbx_seq_one_letter_code
_entity_poly.pdbx_strand_id
1 'polypeptide(L)'
;MKKWLEERFKTGKNRKMVKFLKPNKAVILLQGRYAGCKAMIVRSFNEGTNDTPYGHCLVAGIKKCPSKVIHKDSAKKTTKKSRVKAFVKLVNFQHLMPTRYTLDVDLKDVVAVDSLQSKDKKVIAAKETKKRLEELVLLQGRFAGHKGVIVRNFDDGNRDRPYGHCLVAGLAKYPKKVIRKDSAKKTAKKSRVKAFLKVVNYSHIMPTRYTLDVDLKDIVSVDALQSRDKKVTAAKETKARFEDRFKSGKNRWFFSKLRF
;
A
#
# COMPACT_ATOMS: atom_id res chain seq x y z
N MET A 1 -5.65 53.19 -27.41
CA MET A 1 -6.57 52.46 -26.51
C MET A 1 -7.17 51.18 -27.14
N LYS A 2 -7.60 51.18 -28.41
CA LYS A 2 -8.13 49.96 -29.09
C LYS A 2 -7.10 48.82 -29.29
N LYS A 3 -5.85 49.15 -29.64
CA LYS A 3 -4.75 48.16 -29.80
C LYS A 3 -4.44 47.37 -28.51
N TRP A 4 -4.61 47.99 -27.35
CA TRP A 4 -4.39 47.39 -26.03
C TRP A 4 -5.51 46.41 -25.62
N LEU A 5 -6.74 46.69 -26.05
CA LEU A 5 -7.89 45.78 -25.86
C LEU A 5 -7.82 44.58 -26.81
N GLU A 6 -7.35 44.75 -28.04
CA GLU A 6 -7.19 43.64 -29.00
C GLU A 6 -6.06 42.65 -28.62
N GLU A 7 -4.96 43.12 -28.04
CA GLU A 7 -3.90 42.23 -27.54
C GLU A 7 -4.33 41.37 -26.34
N ARG A 8 -5.28 41.87 -25.53
CA ARG A 8 -5.87 41.09 -24.43
C ARG A 8 -6.91 40.07 -24.89
N PHE A 9 -7.55 40.25 -26.04
CA PHE A 9 -8.45 39.25 -26.61
C PHE A 9 -7.73 38.21 -27.49
N LYS A 10 -6.54 38.52 -28.05
CA LYS A 10 -5.73 37.57 -28.84
C LYS A 10 -4.83 36.65 -28.01
N THR A 11 -4.58 36.97 -26.75
CA THR A 11 -3.95 36.03 -25.82
C THR A 11 -5.03 35.29 -25.06
N GLY A 12 -5.57 34.25 -25.69
CA GLY A 12 -6.25 33.15 -25.01
C GLY A 12 -5.27 32.45 -24.05
N LYS A 13 -4.85 33.16 -22.99
CA LYS A 13 -4.20 32.56 -21.84
C LYS A 13 -5.21 31.60 -21.29
N ASN A 14 -5.06 30.34 -21.68
CA ASN A 14 -5.65 29.17 -21.07
C ASN A 14 -5.70 29.44 -19.56
N ARG A 15 -6.89 29.78 -19.07
CA ARG A 15 -7.13 29.93 -17.64
C ARG A 15 -6.82 28.56 -17.08
N LYS A 16 -5.59 28.34 -16.57
CA LYS A 16 -5.11 27.05 -16.08
C LYS A 16 -6.15 26.55 -15.09
N MET A 17 -7.00 25.63 -15.55
CA MET A 17 -8.03 25.01 -14.75
C MET A 17 -7.32 24.46 -13.52
N VAL A 18 -7.72 24.89 -12.33
CA VAL A 18 -7.05 24.51 -11.09
C VAL A 18 -6.94 22.98 -11.10
N LYS A 19 -5.70 22.44 -11.10
CA LYS A 19 -5.40 21.01 -11.21
C LYS A 19 -6.00 20.26 -10.01
N PHE A 20 -7.31 20.04 -10.05
CA PHE A 20 -8.09 19.53 -8.91
C PHE A 20 -7.80 18.05 -8.67
N LEU A 21 -7.41 17.34 -9.73
CA LEU A 21 -7.15 15.91 -9.79
C LEU A 21 -5.64 15.65 -9.82
N LYS A 22 -5.00 15.99 -8.70
CA LYS A 22 -3.60 15.64 -8.43
C LYS A 22 -3.48 14.11 -8.25
N PRO A 23 -2.32 13.52 -8.59
CA PRO A 23 -2.05 12.11 -8.24
C PRO A 23 -2.20 11.90 -6.73
N ASN A 24 -2.45 10.67 -6.32
CA ASN A 24 -2.60 10.23 -4.93
C ASN A 24 -3.88 10.76 -4.22
N LYS A 25 -4.81 11.36 -4.98
CA LYS A 25 -6.16 11.65 -4.49
C LYS A 25 -7.07 10.45 -4.58
N ALA A 26 -7.87 10.25 -3.53
CA ALA A 26 -8.93 9.26 -3.53
C ALA A 26 -10.16 9.79 -4.27
N VAL A 27 -10.71 8.96 -5.15
CA VAL A 27 -11.84 9.24 -6.03
C VAL A 27 -12.86 8.10 -5.96
N ILE A 28 -14.13 8.43 -6.21
CA ILE A 28 -15.21 7.46 -6.39
C ILE A 28 -15.58 7.46 -7.86
N LEU A 29 -15.72 6.27 -8.46
CA LEU A 29 -16.18 6.14 -9.83
C LEU A 29 -17.69 6.31 -9.89
N LEU A 30 -18.17 7.18 -10.77
CA LEU A 30 -19.60 7.46 -10.93
C LEU A 30 -20.26 6.56 -11.98
N GLN A 31 -19.50 6.11 -12.99
CA GLN A 31 -20.06 5.42 -14.15
C GLN A 31 -19.28 4.17 -14.57
N GLY A 32 -19.98 3.28 -15.29
CA GLY A 32 -19.46 2.02 -15.84
C GLY A 32 -19.40 0.87 -14.83
N ARG A 33 -18.75 -0.24 -15.23
CA ARG A 33 -18.68 -1.51 -14.46
C ARG A 33 -18.17 -1.38 -13.01
N TYR A 34 -17.44 -0.32 -12.71
CA TYR A 34 -16.83 -0.06 -11.40
C TYR A 34 -17.48 1.14 -10.68
N ALA A 35 -18.66 1.58 -11.11
CA ALA A 35 -19.41 2.62 -10.42
C ALA A 35 -19.58 2.29 -8.92
N GLY A 36 -19.48 3.31 -8.07
CA GLY A 36 -19.49 3.20 -6.61
C GLY A 36 -18.19 2.66 -5.99
N CYS A 37 -17.23 2.17 -6.78
CA CYS A 37 -15.96 1.70 -6.25
C CYS A 37 -15.04 2.86 -5.88
N LYS A 38 -14.36 2.72 -4.74
CA LYS A 38 -13.31 3.66 -4.29
C LYS A 38 -12.01 3.35 -5.01
N ALA A 39 -11.33 4.40 -5.45
CA ALA A 39 -10.10 4.29 -6.20
C ALA A 39 -9.15 5.47 -5.98
N MET A 40 -7.96 5.34 -6.54
CA MET A 40 -6.81 6.21 -6.39
C MET A 40 -6.36 6.69 -7.76
N ILE A 41 -6.12 7.99 -7.91
CA ILE A 41 -5.50 8.53 -9.13
C ILE A 41 -4.01 8.23 -9.08
N VAL A 42 -3.54 7.39 -10.00
CA VAL A 42 -2.10 7.08 -10.13
C VAL A 42 -1.41 8.10 -11.03
N ARG A 43 -2.05 8.45 -12.16
CA ARG A 43 -1.53 9.42 -13.13
C ARG A 43 -2.70 10.15 -13.77
N SER A 44 -2.60 11.47 -13.92
CA SER A 44 -3.58 12.30 -14.62
C SER A 44 -3.02 12.78 -15.96
N PHE A 45 -3.84 12.65 -17.00
CA PHE A 45 -3.56 13.10 -18.38
C PHE A 45 -4.57 14.21 -18.71
N ASN A 46 -4.20 15.46 -18.42
CA ASN A 46 -5.12 16.60 -18.57
C ASN A 46 -5.28 17.05 -20.01
N GLU A 47 -4.28 16.80 -20.85
CA GLU A 47 -4.22 17.23 -22.26
C GLU A 47 -4.64 16.11 -23.23
N GLY A 48 -5.09 14.97 -22.70
CA GLY A 48 -5.36 13.78 -23.51
C GLY A 48 -4.09 13.02 -23.90
N THR A 49 -4.26 11.88 -24.53
CA THR A 49 -3.21 11.05 -25.12
C THR A 49 -3.58 10.79 -26.58
N ASN A 50 -2.66 10.41 -27.45
CA ASN A 50 -2.95 10.14 -28.88
C ASN A 50 -4.13 9.16 -29.07
N ASP A 51 -4.26 8.16 -28.20
CA ASP A 51 -5.35 7.17 -28.25
C ASP A 51 -6.69 7.69 -27.68
N THR A 52 -6.65 8.73 -26.84
CA THR A 52 -7.85 9.29 -26.16
C THR A 52 -7.70 10.81 -26.01
N PRO A 53 -8.35 11.61 -26.89
CA PRO A 53 -8.10 13.05 -26.99
C PRO A 53 -8.72 13.88 -25.85
N TYR A 54 -9.50 13.26 -24.96
CA TYR A 54 -10.12 13.93 -23.81
C TYR A 54 -9.33 13.72 -22.52
N GLY A 55 -9.48 14.63 -21.57
CA GLY A 55 -8.86 14.54 -20.25
C GLY A 55 -9.29 13.27 -19.49
N HIS A 56 -8.31 12.47 -19.09
CA HIS A 56 -8.54 11.21 -18.41
C HIS A 56 -7.47 10.93 -17.35
N CYS A 57 -7.69 9.92 -16.53
CA CYS A 57 -6.71 9.47 -15.56
C CYS A 57 -6.63 7.95 -15.48
N LEU A 58 -5.44 7.52 -15.08
CA LEU A 58 -5.16 6.16 -14.71
C LEU A 58 -5.51 5.96 -13.24
N VAL A 59 -6.44 5.06 -12.98
CA VAL A 59 -7.03 4.84 -11.67
C VAL A 59 -6.76 3.40 -11.23
N ALA A 60 -6.29 3.24 -9.99
CA ALA A 60 -6.18 1.95 -9.32
C ALA A 60 -7.19 1.90 -8.17
N GLY A 61 -8.05 0.89 -8.12
CA GLY A 61 -9.14 0.84 -7.15
C GLY A 61 -9.47 -0.55 -6.64
N ILE A 62 -10.33 -0.60 -5.63
CA ILE A 62 -10.79 -1.85 -5.03
C ILE A 62 -12.14 -2.22 -5.65
N LYS A 63 -12.17 -3.31 -6.43
CA LYS A 63 -13.38 -3.86 -7.07
C LYS A 63 -14.29 -4.54 -6.05
N LYS A 64 -13.69 -5.36 -5.18
CA LYS A 64 -14.42 -6.07 -4.13
C LYS A 64 -13.76 -5.77 -2.80
N CYS A 65 -14.48 -5.04 -1.95
CA CYS A 65 -14.08 -4.80 -0.58
C CYS A 65 -14.31 -6.08 0.26
N PRO A 66 -13.48 -6.30 1.30
CA PRO A 66 -13.70 -7.43 2.19
C PRO A 66 -15.01 -7.25 2.94
N SER A 67 -15.80 -8.32 3.06
CA SER A 67 -17.07 -8.35 3.78
C SER A 67 -16.86 -8.81 5.23
N LYS A 68 -17.75 -8.41 6.14
CA LYS A 68 -17.69 -8.82 7.56
C LYS A 68 -17.66 -10.34 7.68
N VAL A 69 -16.59 -10.84 8.28
CA VAL A 69 -16.45 -12.25 8.68
C VAL A 69 -17.06 -12.39 10.07
N ILE A 70 -17.92 -13.39 10.24
CA ILE A 70 -18.55 -13.74 11.51
C ILE A 70 -18.00 -15.07 11.99
N HIS A 71 -18.01 -15.30 13.31
CA HIS A 71 -17.48 -16.53 13.91
C HIS A 71 -18.15 -17.81 13.36
N LYS A 72 -19.41 -17.71 12.90
CA LYS A 72 -20.17 -18.81 12.30
C LYS A 72 -19.78 -19.11 10.84
N ASP A 73 -18.87 -18.33 10.23
CA ASP A 73 -18.46 -18.56 8.84
C ASP A 73 -17.52 -19.77 8.74
N SER A 74 -17.83 -20.68 7.83
CA SER A 74 -16.91 -21.76 7.45
C SER A 74 -15.63 -21.20 6.82
N ALA A 75 -14.52 -21.95 6.88
CA ALA A 75 -13.24 -21.52 6.31
C ALA A 75 -13.35 -21.09 4.82
N LYS A 76 -14.14 -21.82 4.01
CA LYS A 76 -14.42 -21.46 2.61
C LYS A 76 -15.14 -20.11 2.48
N LYS A 77 -16.10 -19.84 3.36
CA LYS A 77 -16.88 -18.59 3.38
C LYS A 77 -16.04 -17.42 3.86
N THR A 78 -15.20 -17.64 4.87
CA THR A 78 -14.21 -16.68 5.37
C THR A 78 -13.25 -16.24 4.26
N THR A 79 -12.65 -17.19 3.52
CA THR A 79 -11.76 -16.87 2.40
C THR A 79 -12.48 -16.10 1.28
N LYS A 80 -13.74 -16.43 0.98
CA LYS A 80 -14.53 -15.72 -0.05
C LYS A 80 -14.94 -14.30 0.37
N LYS A 81 -15.14 -14.07 1.67
CA LYS A 81 -15.47 -12.78 2.28
C LYS A 81 -14.26 -11.88 2.47
N SER A 82 -13.10 -12.44 2.84
CA SER A 82 -11.85 -11.69 3.00
C SER A 82 -11.18 -11.35 1.67
N ARG A 83 -11.53 -12.04 0.57
CA ARG A 83 -10.94 -11.82 -0.76
C ARG A 83 -11.20 -10.41 -1.30
N VAL A 84 -10.17 -9.57 -1.19
CA VAL A 84 -10.08 -8.28 -1.88
C VAL A 84 -9.71 -8.50 -3.34
N LYS A 85 -10.45 -7.87 -4.25
CA LYS A 85 -10.13 -7.79 -5.68
C LYS A 85 -9.84 -6.34 -6.04
N ALA A 86 -8.71 -6.06 -6.66
CA ALA A 86 -8.36 -4.74 -7.19
C ALA A 86 -8.70 -4.64 -8.69
N PHE A 87 -8.70 -3.44 -9.23
CA PHE A 87 -8.76 -3.16 -10.65
C PHE A 87 -7.91 -1.96 -11.01
N VAL A 88 -7.47 -1.90 -12.26
CA VAL A 88 -6.83 -0.75 -12.86
C VAL A 88 -7.64 -0.37 -14.10
N LYS A 89 -7.92 0.92 -14.28
CA LYS A 89 -8.69 1.41 -15.43
C LYS A 89 -8.32 2.84 -15.81
N LEU A 90 -8.34 3.14 -17.11
CA LEU A 90 -8.39 4.51 -17.62
C LEU A 90 -9.81 5.05 -17.55
N VAL A 91 -9.98 6.20 -16.92
CA VAL A 91 -11.29 6.79 -16.62
C VAL A 91 -11.27 8.26 -16.98
N ASN A 92 -12.29 8.70 -17.72
CA ASN A 92 -12.55 10.11 -18.01
C ASN A 92 -12.80 10.87 -16.70
N PHE A 93 -12.29 12.10 -16.58
CA PHE A 93 -12.50 12.93 -15.40
C PHE A 93 -13.98 13.18 -15.05
N GLN A 94 -14.88 13.22 -16.04
CA GLN A 94 -16.32 13.39 -15.82
C GLN A 94 -16.94 12.23 -15.03
N HIS A 95 -16.31 11.05 -15.05
CA HIS A 95 -16.82 9.85 -14.39
C HIS A 95 -16.23 9.66 -12.98
N LEU A 96 -15.62 10.71 -12.42
CA LEU A 96 -14.99 10.69 -11.10
C LEU A 96 -15.64 11.71 -10.18
N MET A 97 -15.91 11.27 -8.97
CA MET A 97 -16.20 12.16 -7.86
C MET A 97 -14.93 12.25 -6.99
N PRO A 98 -14.23 13.40 -6.97
CA PRO A 98 -13.10 13.60 -6.09
C PRO A 98 -13.55 13.64 -4.63
N THR A 99 -12.76 13.02 -3.76
CA THR A 99 -12.96 13.12 -2.32
C THR A 99 -11.91 14.06 -1.71
N ARG A 100 -12.11 14.45 -0.45
CA ARG A 100 -11.16 15.26 0.31
C ARG A 100 -9.91 14.50 0.75
N TYR A 101 -9.87 13.18 0.56
CA TYR A 101 -8.79 12.33 1.07
C TYR A 101 -7.65 12.20 0.07
N THR A 102 -6.44 12.40 0.55
CA THR A 102 -5.20 12.00 -0.10
C THR A 102 -4.70 10.72 0.55
N LEU A 103 -4.15 9.82 -0.26
CA LEU A 103 -3.57 8.56 0.18
C LEU A 103 -2.13 8.57 -0.29
N ASP A 104 -1.20 8.54 0.65
CA ASP A 104 0.24 8.55 0.36
C ASP A 104 0.67 7.14 -0.06
N VAL A 105 0.39 6.77 -1.32
CA VAL A 105 0.80 5.49 -1.90
C VAL A 105 1.30 5.73 -3.33
N ASP A 106 2.60 5.57 -3.54
CA ASP A 106 3.22 5.74 -4.85
C ASP A 106 3.09 4.47 -5.69
N LEU A 107 2.09 4.46 -6.57
CA LEU A 107 1.79 3.35 -7.51
C LEU A 107 2.29 3.61 -8.93
N LYS A 108 3.05 4.68 -9.14
CA LYS A 108 3.45 5.15 -10.48
C LYS A 108 4.32 4.15 -11.25
N ASP A 109 5.12 3.36 -10.54
CA ASP A 109 6.05 2.38 -11.15
C ASP A 109 5.36 1.05 -11.50
N VAL A 110 4.19 0.79 -10.92
CA VAL A 110 3.48 -0.49 -11.02
C VAL A 110 2.37 -0.44 -12.04
N VAL A 111 1.74 0.73 -12.13
CA VAL A 111 0.56 0.95 -12.94
C VAL A 111 0.96 1.92 -14.06
N ALA A 112 1.57 1.36 -15.11
CA ALA A 112 1.86 2.07 -16.35
C ALA A 112 0.69 1.95 -17.34
N VAL A 113 0.64 2.82 -18.34
CA VAL A 113 -0.37 2.73 -19.41
C VAL A 113 -0.22 1.42 -20.18
N ASP A 114 1.00 0.91 -20.33
CA ASP A 114 1.30 -0.37 -21.00
C ASP A 114 0.73 -1.59 -20.25
N SER A 115 0.55 -1.47 -18.93
CA SER A 115 -0.08 -2.52 -18.10
C SER A 115 -1.56 -2.71 -18.44
N LEU A 116 -2.17 -1.82 -19.24
CA LEU A 116 -3.56 -1.88 -19.68
C LEU A 116 -3.77 -2.48 -21.08
N GLN A 117 -2.72 -2.86 -21.80
CA GLN A 117 -2.86 -3.36 -23.16
C GLN A 117 -3.41 -4.79 -23.22
N SER A 118 -2.97 -5.70 -22.33
CA SER A 118 -3.47 -7.07 -22.26
C SER A 118 -4.25 -7.38 -20.97
N LYS A 119 -5.20 -8.33 -21.04
CA LYS A 119 -5.99 -8.76 -19.88
C LYS A 119 -5.10 -9.34 -18.77
N ASP A 120 -4.03 -10.04 -19.13
CA ASP A 120 -3.12 -10.69 -18.17
C ASP A 120 -2.22 -9.67 -17.47
N LYS A 121 -1.68 -8.67 -18.19
CA LYS A 121 -0.90 -7.57 -17.60
C LYS A 121 -1.74 -6.76 -16.61
N LYS A 122 -3.04 -6.56 -16.87
CA LYS A 122 -3.98 -5.92 -15.91
C LYS A 122 -4.16 -6.73 -14.63
N VAL A 123 -4.26 -8.05 -14.74
CA VAL A 123 -4.42 -8.94 -13.58
C VAL A 123 -3.13 -8.97 -12.76
N ILE A 124 -1.98 -8.98 -13.41
CA ILE A 124 -0.65 -8.91 -12.76
C ILE A 124 -0.51 -7.58 -12.01
N ALA A 125 -0.71 -6.43 -12.68
CA ALA A 125 -0.62 -5.12 -12.04
C ALA A 125 -1.62 -4.96 -10.87
N ALA A 126 -2.85 -5.47 -11.01
CA ALA A 126 -3.84 -5.45 -9.92
C ALA A 126 -3.47 -6.36 -8.74
N LYS A 127 -2.88 -7.54 -9.01
CA LYS A 127 -2.33 -8.41 -7.97
C LYS A 127 -1.14 -7.74 -7.28
N GLU A 128 -0.24 -7.13 -8.03
CA GLU A 128 0.98 -6.48 -7.51
C GLU A 128 0.65 -5.24 -6.67
N THR A 129 -0.35 -4.47 -7.09
CA THR A 129 -0.90 -3.34 -6.33
C THR A 129 -1.49 -3.81 -5.00
N LYS A 130 -2.26 -4.91 -5.01
CA LYS A 130 -2.77 -5.54 -3.77
C LYS A 130 -1.63 -6.02 -2.87
N LYS A 131 -0.60 -6.62 -3.46
CA LYS A 131 0.52 -7.27 -2.76
C LYS A 131 1.48 -6.29 -2.08
N ARG A 132 1.64 -5.07 -2.63
CA ARG A 132 2.43 -4.00 -2.01
C ARG A 132 1.79 -3.39 -0.75
N LEU A 133 0.53 -3.72 -0.45
CA LEU A 133 -0.31 -3.00 0.50
C LEU A 133 -0.65 -3.77 1.79
N GLU A 134 -0.03 -4.92 2.08
CA GLU A 134 -0.51 -5.79 3.16
C GLU A 134 0.50 -5.90 4.33
N GLU A 135 0.18 -5.23 5.43
CA GLU A 135 0.58 -5.65 6.76
C GLU A 135 -0.01 -7.05 7.02
N LEU A 136 0.71 -7.87 7.77
CA LEU A 136 0.31 -9.24 8.06
C LEU A 136 0.41 -9.58 9.54
N VAL A 137 -0.28 -10.65 9.92
CA VAL A 137 -0.09 -11.33 11.21
C VAL A 137 0.43 -12.73 10.95
N LEU A 138 1.46 -13.14 11.67
CA LEU A 138 1.98 -14.50 11.60
C LEU A 138 1.09 -15.44 12.41
N LEU A 139 0.74 -16.59 11.82
CA LEU A 139 -0.14 -17.57 12.44
C LEU A 139 0.64 -18.67 13.19
N GLN A 140 1.86 -18.98 12.75
CA GLN A 140 2.61 -20.15 13.25
C GLN A 140 4.08 -19.85 13.55
N GLY A 141 4.68 -20.69 14.39
CA GLY A 141 6.08 -20.64 14.81
C GLY A 141 6.36 -19.62 15.93
N ARG A 142 7.66 -19.39 16.21
CA ARG A 142 8.12 -18.51 17.33
C ARG A 142 7.52 -17.09 17.34
N PHE A 143 7.16 -16.56 16.17
CA PHE A 143 6.59 -15.22 16.01
C PHE A 143 5.08 -15.25 15.76
N ALA A 144 4.37 -16.33 16.09
CA ALA A 144 2.91 -16.38 16.02
C ALA A 144 2.29 -15.20 16.77
N GLY A 145 1.23 -14.62 16.21
CA GLY A 145 0.56 -13.42 16.72
C GLY A 145 1.35 -12.11 16.56
N HIS A 146 2.53 -12.13 15.94
CA HIS A 146 3.30 -10.92 15.67
C HIS A 146 2.95 -10.32 14.32
N LYS A 147 2.93 -8.98 14.27
CA LYS A 147 2.65 -8.18 13.09
C LYS A 147 3.93 -7.97 12.30
N GLY A 148 3.79 -8.01 10.98
CA GLY A 148 4.89 -7.83 10.05
C GLY A 148 4.46 -7.19 8.74
N VAL A 149 5.44 -6.90 7.93
CA VAL A 149 5.30 -6.37 6.57
C VAL A 149 6.04 -7.29 5.64
N ILE A 150 5.44 -7.52 4.47
CA ILE A 150 6.09 -8.28 3.42
C ILE A 150 7.04 -7.36 2.66
N VAL A 151 8.32 -7.69 2.67
CA VAL A 151 9.35 -6.94 1.95
C VAL A 151 9.49 -7.47 0.52
N ARG A 152 9.58 -8.80 0.39
CA ARG A 152 9.77 -9.47 -0.90
C ARG A 152 8.95 -10.74 -0.96
N ASN A 153 8.49 -11.07 -2.16
CA ASN A 153 7.61 -12.19 -2.40
C ASN A 153 8.25 -13.17 -3.38
N PHE A 154 8.02 -14.46 -3.14
CA PHE A 154 8.48 -15.56 -3.97
C PHE A 154 7.29 -16.48 -4.21
N ASP A 155 6.53 -16.23 -5.28
CA ASP A 155 5.30 -16.97 -5.58
C ASP A 155 5.60 -18.37 -6.10
N ASP A 156 6.61 -18.49 -6.96
CA ASP A 156 6.98 -19.74 -7.64
C ASP A 156 8.03 -20.56 -6.86
N GLY A 157 8.37 -20.11 -5.64
CA GLY A 157 9.41 -20.73 -4.82
C GLY A 157 10.83 -20.40 -5.29
N ASN A 158 11.82 -21.01 -4.63
CA ASN A 158 13.23 -20.94 -4.99
C ASN A 158 13.83 -22.36 -4.92
N ARG A 159 15.05 -22.57 -5.42
CA ARG A 159 15.74 -23.86 -5.39
C ARG A 159 15.77 -24.50 -4.00
N ASP A 160 15.98 -23.69 -2.96
CA ASP A 160 16.02 -24.17 -1.58
C ASP A 160 14.62 -24.42 -0.97
N ARG A 161 13.58 -23.79 -1.52
CA ARG A 161 12.21 -23.80 -0.99
C ARG A 161 11.22 -23.80 -2.14
N PRO A 162 10.73 -24.98 -2.58
CA PRO A 162 9.88 -25.10 -3.77
C PRO A 162 8.45 -24.58 -3.57
N TYR A 163 8.09 -24.14 -2.36
CA TYR A 163 6.76 -23.61 -2.04
C TYR A 163 6.75 -22.08 -2.03
N GLY A 164 5.57 -21.49 -2.28
CA GLY A 164 5.35 -20.05 -2.20
C GLY A 164 5.64 -19.48 -0.82
N HIS A 165 6.53 -18.50 -0.75
CA HIS A 165 6.97 -17.89 0.50
C HIS A 165 7.26 -16.39 0.32
N CYS A 166 7.42 -15.70 1.43
CA CYS A 166 7.76 -14.29 1.44
C CYS A 166 8.78 -13.96 2.53
N LEU A 167 9.50 -12.87 2.30
CA LEU A 167 10.42 -12.28 3.23
C LEU A 167 9.69 -11.23 4.07
N VAL A 168 9.62 -11.46 5.36
CA VAL A 168 8.84 -10.66 6.31
C VAL A 168 9.78 -9.93 7.28
N ALA A 169 9.51 -8.64 7.46
CA ALA A 169 10.07 -7.82 8.52
C ALA A 169 8.96 -7.45 9.52
N GLY A 170 9.14 -7.75 10.81
CA GLY A 170 8.08 -7.52 11.79
C GLY A 170 8.58 -7.11 13.16
N LEU A 171 7.65 -6.85 14.07
CA LEU A 171 7.93 -6.45 15.45
C LEU A 171 7.97 -7.68 16.35
N ALA A 172 9.14 -7.98 16.94
CA ALA A 172 9.30 -9.01 17.96
C ALA A 172 8.96 -8.48 19.35
N LYS A 173 9.25 -7.21 19.61
CA LYS A 173 8.88 -6.51 20.84
C LYS A 173 8.16 -5.23 20.46
N TYR A 174 6.90 -5.14 20.88
CA TYR A 174 6.06 -3.97 20.69
C TYR A 174 6.41 -2.87 21.69
N PRO A 175 6.22 -1.59 21.31
CA PRO A 175 6.30 -0.49 22.24
C PRO A 175 5.19 -0.59 23.29
N LYS A 176 5.50 -0.17 24.52
CA LYS A 176 4.52 -0.11 25.63
C LYS A 176 3.73 1.20 25.55
N LYS A 177 2.52 1.20 26.11
CA LYS A 177 1.70 2.42 26.23
C LYS A 177 2.46 3.49 27.03
N VAL A 178 2.68 4.63 26.38
CA VAL A 178 3.22 5.84 27.00
C VAL A 178 2.04 6.62 27.59
N ILE A 179 2.20 7.10 28.83
CA ILE A 179 1.21 7.90 29.55
C ILE A 179 1.83 9.26 29.91
N ARG A 180 1.01 10.29 30.03
CA ARG A 180 1.46 11.67 30.30
C ARG A 180 2.30 11.81 31.58
N LYS A 181 2.10 10.93 32.56
CA LYS A 181 2.85 10.89 33.83
C LYS A 181 4.25 10.25 33.69
N ASP A 182 4.61 9.68 32.55
CA ASP A 182 5.93 9.08 32.35
C ASP A 182 7.01 10.15 32.19
N SER A 183 8.13 10.00 32.90
CA SER A 183 9.32 10.80 32.67
C SER A 183 9.94 10.52 31.29
N ALA A 184 10.70 11.47 30.74
CA ALA A 184 11.35 11.32 29.44
C ALA A 184 12.17 10.01 29.32
N LYS A 185 12.90 9.63 30.38
CA LYS A 185 13.67 8.38 30.45
C LYS A 185 12.78 7.13 30.38
N LYS A 186 11.61 7.17 31.03
CA LYS A 186 10.64 6.06 31.00
C LYS A 186 9.93 5.97 29.65
N THR A 187 9.61 7.11 29.04
CA THR A 187 9.06 7.21 27.69
C THR A 187 10.03 6.62 26.66
N ALA A 188 11.30 7.01 26.68
CA ALA A 188 12.31 6.43 25.79
C ALA A 188 12.41 4.90 25.94
N LYS A 189 12.42 4.37 27.17
CA LYS A 189 12.44 2.92 27.41
C LYS A 189 11.18 2.20 26.91
N LYS A 190 10.00 2.83 27.00
CA LYS A 190 8.72 2.27 26.56
C LYS A 190 8.55 2.28 25.04
N SER A 191 9.12 3.27 24.35
CA SER A 191 9.07 3.40 22.89
C SER A 191 10.03 2.47 22.15
N ARG A 192 10.96 1.80 22.83
CA ARG A 192 11.92 0.86 22.22
C ARG A 192 11.19 -0.33 21.59
N VAL A 193 11.48 -0.58 20.32
CA VAL A 193 10.98 -1.75 19.59
C VAL A 193 12.11 -2.75 19.32
N LYS A 194 11.76 -4.01 19.03
CA LYS A 194 12.70 -5.00 18.50
C LYS A 194 12.14 -5.53 17.20
N ALA A 195 12.89 -5.44 16.11
CA ALA A 195 12.51 -6.01 14.82
C ALA A 195 12.96 -7.47 14.70
N PHE A 196 12.29 -8.24 13.85
CA PHE A 196 12.74 -9.54 13.37
C PHE A 196 12.62 -9.63 11.86
N LEU A 197 13.45 -10.49 11.26
CA LEU A 197 13.51 -10.78 9.84
C LEU A 197 13.36 -12.28 9.65
N LYS A 198 12.43 -12.71 8.80
CA LYS A 198 12.13 -14.12 8.60
C LYS A 198 11.53 -14.41 7.22
N VAL A 199 11.95 -15.51 6.61
CA VAL A 199 11.23 -16.10 5.47
C VAL A 199 10.09 -16.97 5.98
N VAL A 200 8.88 -16.73 5.47
CA VAL A 200 7.64 -17.35 5.94
C VAL A 200 6.83 -17.85 4.74
N ASN A 201 6.28 -19.06 4.84
CA ASN A 201 5.34 -19.62 3.87
C ASN A 201 4.02 -18.81 3.90
N TYR A 202 3.38 -18.59 2.75
CA TYR A 202 2.08 -17.91 2.68
C TYR A 202 0.99 -18.55 3.54
N SER A 203 0.98 -19.86 3.73
CA SER A 203 0.01 -20.55 4.58
C SER A 203 0.10 -20.13 6.05
N HIS A 204 1.26 -19.63 6.50
CA HIS A 204 1.50 -19.25 7.91
C HIS A 204 1.23 -17.77 8.16
N ILE A 205 0.55 -17.10 7.22
CA ILE A 205 0.35 -15.66 7.22
C ILE A 205 -1.14 -15.38 7.13
N MET A 206 -1.61 -14.49 8.00
CA MET A 206 -2.92 -13.86 7.87
C MET A 206 -2.73 -12.46 7.28
N PRO A 207 -3.10 -12.24 6.01
CA PRO A 207 -3.04 -10.93 5.41
C PRO A 207 -4.03 -10.00 6.10
N THR A 208 -3.66 -8.73 6.27
CA THR A 208 -4.54 -7.72 6.85
C THR A 208 -4.81 -6.59 5.88
N ARG A 209 -5.84 -5.80 6.19
CA ARG A 209 -6.27 -4.66 5.38
C ARG A 209 -5.39 -3.41 5.50
N TYR A 210 -4.40 -3.44 6.40
CA TYR A 210 -3.60 -2.28 6.75
C TYR A 210 -2.33 -2.23 5.91
N THR A 211 -1.85 -1.02 5.67
CA THR A 211 -0.67 -0.75 4.84
C THR A 211 0.39 -0.07 5.69
N LEU A 212 1.60 -0.62 5.76
CA LEU A 212 2.74 0.06 6.35
C LEU A 212 3.63 0.59 5.24
N ASP A 213 3.72 1.91 5.19
CA ASP A 213 4.54 2.64 4.24
C ASP A 213 5.93 2.88 4.87
N VAL A 214 6.75 1.83 4.86
CA VAL A 214 8.15 1.86 5.30
C VAL A 214 8.97 1.11 4.27
N ASP A 215 9.89 1.81 3.61
CA ASP A 215 10.79 1.21 2.64
C ASP A 215 11.88 0.39 3.36
N LEU A 216 11.73 -0.93 3.29
CA LEU A 216 12.65 -1.91 3.88
C LEU A 216 13.35 -2.78 2.82
N LYS A 217 13.12 -2.52 1.53
CA LYS A 217 13.61 -3.36 0.43
C LYS A 217 15.13 -3.36 0.33
N ASP A 218 15.76 -2.22 0.61
CA ASP A 218 17.22 -2.07 0.51
C ASP A 218 17.94 -2.76 1.67
N ILE A 219 17.30 -2.80 2.84
CA ILE A 219 17.85 -3.35 4.08
C ILE A 219 17.66 -4.86 4.15
N VAL A 220 16.50 -5.35 3.67
CA VAL A 220 16.04 -6.71 3.92
C VAL A 220 16.09 -7.51 2.63
N SER A 221 17.25 -8.15 2.41
CA SER A 221 17.49 -9.10 1.32
C SER A 221 17.53 -10.55 1.82
N VAL A 222 17.50 -11.52 0.88
CA VAL A 222 17.65 -12.96 1.21
C VAL A 222 19.06 -13.25 1.71
N ASP A 223 20.07 -12.57 1.16
CA ASP A 223 21.48 -12.73 1.55
C ASP A 223 21.74 -12.24 2.97
N ALA A 224 21.00 -11.21 3.42
CA ALA A 224 21.06 -10.72 4.79
C ALA A 224 20.61 -11.78 5.83
N LEU A 225 19.89 -12.83 5.40
CA LEU A 225 19.45 -13.91 6.28
C LEU A 225 20.39 -15.12 6.33
N GLN A 226 21.38 -15.20 5.43
CA GLN A 226 22.31 -16.34 5.38
C GLN A 226 23.29 -16.33 6.55
N SER A 227 23.82 -15.17 6.92
CA SER A 227 24.73 -15.00 8.06
C SER A 227 24.04 -14.34 9.26
N ARG A 228 24.40 -14.79 10.47
CA ARG A 228 23.90 -14.23 11.73
C ARG A 228 24.24 -12.76 11.88
N ASP A 229 25.44 -12.34 11.47
CA ASP A 229 25.90 -10.95 11.65
C ASP A 229 25.15 -10.00 10.73
N LYS A 230 25.02 -10.38 9.45
CA LYS A 230 24.22 -9.65 8.46
C LYS A 230 22.75 -9.54 8.88
N LYS A 231 22.22 -10.59 9.52
CA LYS A 231 20.86 -10.57 10.05
C LYS A 231 20.71 -9.60 11.21
N VAL A 232 21.72 -9.48 12.07
CA VAL A 232 21.72 -8.56 13.21
C VAL A 232 21.85 -7.11 12.74
N THR A 233 22.68 -6.82 11.73
CA THR A 233 22.79 -5.47 11.15
C THR A 233 21.48 -5.05 10.48
N ALA A 234 20.92 -5.89 9.59
CA ALA A 234 19.64 -5.61 8.95
C ALA A 234 18.50 -5.42 9.99
N ALA A 235 18.50 -6.20 11.08
CA ALA A 235 17.51 -6.03 12.14
C ALA A 235 17.70 -4.73 12.95
N LYS A 236 18.94 -4.23 13.11
CA LYS A 236 19.21 -2.94 13.75
C LYS A 236 18.73 -1.77 12.88
N GLU A 237 18.94 -1.83 11.57
CA GLU A 237 18.45 -0.81 10.63
C GLU A 237 16.93 -0.83 10.52
N THR A 238 16.34 -2.02 10.38
CA THR A 238 14.87 -2.19 10.38
C THR A 238 14.25 -1.65 11.67
N LYS A 239 14.91 -1.88 12.82
CA LYS A 239 14.50 -1.32 14.11
C LYS A 239 14.49 0.20 14.08
N ALA A 240 15.54 0.85 13.57
CA ALA A 240 15.60 2.32 13.49
C ALA A 240 14.42 2.88 12.68
N ARG A 241 14.14 2.31 11.50
CA ARG A 241 13.00 2.71 10.66
C ARG A 241 11.66 2.56 11.38
N PHE A 242 11.47 1.47 12.13
CA PHE A 242 10.26 1.29 12.93
C PHE A 242 10.15 2.24 14.12
N GLU A 243 11.26 2.59 14.78
CA GLU A 243 11.26 3.58 15.87
C GLU A 243 10.88 4.97 15.35
N ASP A 244 11.38 5.37 14.19
CA ASP A 244 11.07 6.68 13.60
C ASP A 244 9.62 6.75 13.12
N ARG A 245 9.11 5.67 12.50
CA ARG A 245 7.70 5.59 12.13
C ARG A 245 6.79 5.59 13.38
N PHE A 246 7.18 4.94 14.47
CA PHE A 246 6.41 4.97 15.72
C PHE A 246 6.33 6.39 16.32
N LYS A 247 7.45 7.13 16.34
CA LYS A 247 7.49 8.52 16.82
C LYS A 247 6.58 9.44 16.00
N SER A 248 6.40 9.17 14.69
CA SER A 248 5.48 9.93 13.84
C SER A 248 3.99 9.77 14.22
N GLY A 249 3.64 8.80 15.07
CA GLY A 249 2.26 8.53 15.49
C GLY A 249 1.37 7.86 14.43
N LYS A 250 1.92 7.57 13.24
CA LYS A 250 1.23 6.84 12.16
C LYS A 250 1.18 5.33 12.45
N ASN A 251 0.30 4.61 11.75
CA ASN A 251 0.20 3.14 11.81
C ASN A 251 0.01 2.56 13.23
N ARG A 252 -0.87 3.18 14.03
CA ARG A 252 -1.16 2.75 15.42
C ARG A 252 -1.51 1.26 15.55
N TRP A 253 -2.23 0.72 14.57
CA TRP A 253 -2.55 -0.71 14.56
C TRP A 253 -1.28 -1.56 14.50
N PHE A 254 -0.33 -1.29 13.60
CA PHE A 254 0.92 -2.05 13.47
C PHE A 254 1.72 -2.12 14.78
N PHE A 255 1.85 -0.99 15.48
CA PHE A 255 2.62 -0.90 16.73
C PHE A 255 1.87 -1.36 17.98
N SER A 256 0.57 -1.64 17.88
CA SER A 256 -0.21 -2.21 18.98
C SER A 256 -0.08 -3.73 19.02
N LYS A 257 0.19 -4.30 20.20
CA LYS A 257 0.23 -5.75 20.39
C LYS A 257 -1.15 -6.36 20.13
N LEU A 258 -1.21 -7.40 19.30
CA LEU A 258 -2.42 -8.21 19.14
C LEU A 258 -2.68 -8.99 20.43
N ARG A 259 -3.89 -8.89 20.97
CA ARG A 259 -4.33 -9.67 22.12
C ARG A 259 -5.19 -10.82 21.59
N PHE A 260 -4.77 -12.03 21.91
CA PHE A 260 -5.43 -13.29 21.61
C PHE A 260 -5.14 -14.24 22.78
#